data_AF-A0A3N5K488-F1
#
_entry.id   AF-A0A3N5K488-F1
#
_cell.length_a   1.000
_cell.length_b   1.000
_cell.length_c   1.000
_cell.angle_alpha   90.00
_cell.angle_beta   90.00
_cell.angle_gamma   90.00
#
_symmetry.space_group_name_H-M   'P 1'
#
loop_
_entity.id
_entity.type
_entity.pdbx_description
1 polymer ?
#
loop_
_entity_poly.entity_id
_entity_poly.type
_entity_poly.pdbx_seq_one_letter_code
_entity_poly.pdbx_strand_id
1 'polypeptide(L)'
;RYGPPPEAVASLVEFSVLKSQAEGLGIESIERRQGFLNLKFHPDSRVEPARLMDFVRRTSGAQFTPAGVLRVPADGAGAAAAALVVLRECLTLLAAV
;
A
#
# COMPACT_ATOMS: atom_id res chain seq x y z
N ARG A 1 -20.21 -23.09 5.09
CA ARG A 1 -20.28 -23.96 6.29
C ARG A 1 -20.33 -23.20 7.63
N TYR A 2 -20.01 -21.90 7.71
CA TYR A 2 -19.98 -21.15 8.97
C TYR A 2 -20.87 -19.88 9.00
N GLY A 3 -21.80 -19.72 8.05
CA GLY A 3 -22.53 -18.45 7.88
C GLY A 3 -21.67 -17.34 7.25
N PRO A 4 -22.15 -16.08 7.25
CA PRO A 4 -21.39 -14.96 6.71
C PRO A 4 -20.10 -14.71 7.52
N PRO A 5 -18.97 -14.45 6.86
CA PRO A 5 -17.70 -14.24 7.55
C PRO A 5 -17.74 -12.96 8.41
N PRO A 6 -17.16 -12.97 9.62
CA PRO A 6 -16.94 -11.76 10.41
C PRO A 6 -16.09 -10.74 9.64
N GLU A 7 -16.26 -9.45 9.94
CA GLU A 7 -15.51 -8.35 9.31
C GLU A 7 -13.99 -8.57 9.37
N ALA A 8 -13.47 -9.00 10.53
CA ALA A 8 -12.06 -9.30 10.70
C ALA A 8 -11.56 -10.39 9.73
N VAL A 9 -12.38 -11.41 9.44
CA VAL A 9 -12.04 -12.47 8.49
C VAL A 9 -12.05 -11.93 7.05
N ALA A 10 -13.01 -11.08 6.71
CA ALA A 10 -13.04 -10.39 5.42
C ALA A 10 -11.79 -9.52 5.22
N SER A 11 -11.38 -8.76 6.24
CA SER A 11 -10.14 -7.96 6.21
C SER A 11 -8.88 -8.80 6.03
N LEU A 12 -8.82 -10.01 6.61
CA LEU A 12 -7.67 -10.92 6.41
C LEU A 12 -7.57 -11.44 4.97
N VAL A 13 -8.71 -11.74 4.35
CA VAL A 13 -8.75 -12.17 2.95
C VAL A 13 -8.33 -11.02 2.04
N GLU A 14 -8.89 -9.82 2.25
CA GLU A 14 -8.50 -8.62 1.52
C GLU A 14 -7.00 -8.34 1.67
N PHE A 15 -6.49 -8.38 2.90
CA PHE A 15 -5.07 -8.20 3.18
C PHE A 15 -4.20 -9.22 2.44
N SER A 16 -4.61 -10.49 2.35
CA SER A 16 -3.85 -11.53 1.65
C SER A 16 -3.71 -11.23 0.15
N VAL A 17 -4.76 -10.69 -0.47
CA VAL A 17 -4.73 -10.26 -1.88
C VAL A 17 -3.78 -9.07 -2.06
N LEU A 18 -3.91 -8.04 -1.21
CA LEU A 18 -3.06 -6.85 -1.26
C LEU A 18 -1.58 -7.19 -1.01
N LYS A 19 -1.30 -8.13 -0.11
CA LYS A 19 0.05 -8.63 0.16
C LYS A 19 0.65 -9.27 -1.10
N SER A 20 -0.10 -10.16 -1.76
CA SER A 20 0.37 -10.80 -2.99
C SER A 20 0.66 -9.80 -4.11
N GLN A 21 -0.18 -8.77 -4.26
CA GLN A 21 0.06 -7.68 -5.21
C GLN A 21 1.32 -6.86 -4.86
N ALA A 22 1.50 -6.53 -3.58
CA ALA A 22 2.67 -5.80 -3.12
C ALA A 22 3.98 -6.57 -3.36
N GLU A 23 3.98 -7.88 -3.08
CA GLU A 23 5.10 -8.77 -3.38
C GLU A 23 5.43 -8.79 -4.87
N GLY A 24 4.42 -8.83 -5.74
CA GLY A 24 4.59 -8.75 -7.20
C GLY A 24 5.23 -7.44 -7.69
N LEU A 25 5.03 -6.34 -6.96
CA LEU A 25 5.68 -5.05 -7.21
C LEU A 25 7.08 -4.94 -6.57
N GLY A 26 7.55 -5.96 -5.85
CA GLY A 26 8.82 -5.95 -5.14
C GLY A 26 8.82 -5.05 -3.91
N ILE A 27 7.68 -4.92 -3.23
CA ILE A 27 7.58 -4.22 -1.93
C ILE A 27 7.99 -5.21 -0.83
N GLU A 28 9.03 -4.87 -0.08
CA GLU A 28 9.58 -5.74 0.98
C GLU A 28 8.87 -5.55 2.33
N SER A 29 8.35 -4.36 2.62
CA SER A 29 7.62 -4.09 3.85
C SER A 29 6.56 -3.01 3.70
N ILE A 30 5.50 -3.13 4.49
CA ILE A 30 4.40 -2.17 4.59
C ILE A 30 4.16 -1.89 6.07
N GLU A 31 4.31 -0.64 6.47
CA GLU A 31 4.14 -0.22 7.86
C GLU A 31 3.23 0.99 7.96
N ARG A 32 2.27 0.96 8.89
CA ARG A 32 1.52 2.16 9.26
C ARG A 32 2.16 2.81 10.47
N ARG A 33 2.65 4.05 10.34
CA ARG A 33 3.30 4.78 11.43
C ARG A 33 2.98 6.27 11.36
N GLN A 34 2.55 6.84 12.49
CA GLN A 34 2.32 8.28 12.66
C GLN A 34 1.41 8.91 11.58
N GLY A 35 0.33 8.20 11.20
CA GLY A 35 -0.59 8.68 10.17
C GLY A 35 -0.14 8.40 8.73
N PHE A 36 1.02 7.80 8.51
CA PHE A 36 1.49 7.42 7.17
C PHE A 36 1.47 5.91 6.96
N LEU A 37 1.21 5.51 5.73
CA LEU A 37 1.57 4.19 5.21
C LEU A 37 2.95 4.31 4.55
N ASN A 38 3.91 3.53 5.02
CA ASN A 38 5.26 3.44 4.49
C ASN A 38 5.40 2.12 3.74
N LEU A 39 5.70 2.20 2.45
CA LEU A 39 5.97 1.04 1.60
C LEU A 39 7.45 1.08 1.24
N LYS A 40 8.21 0.09 1.72
CA LYS A 40 9.62 -0.06 1.39
C LYS A 40 9.76 -0.97 0.19
N PHE A 41 10.43 -0.48 -0.84
CA PHE A 41 10.70 -1.23 -2.06
C PHE A 41 12.02 -1.97 -1.91
N HIS A 42 12.06 -3.21 -2.40
CA HIS A 42 13.29 -3.95 -2.60
C HIS A 42 14.13 -3.25 -3.68
N PRO A 43 15.47 -3.27 -3.60
CA PRO A 43 16.33 -2.71 -4.65
C PRO A 43 16.04 -3.26 -6.06
N ASP A 44 15.62 -4.52 -6.15
CA ASP A 44 15.23 -5.20 -7.40
C ASP A 44 13.74 -5.01 -7.76
N SER A 45 13.03 -4.09 -7.12
CA SER A 45 11.65 -3.77 -7.46
C SER A 45 11.54 -3.36 -8.93
N ARG A 46 10.52 -3.90 -9.60
CA ARG A 46 10.24 -3.64 -11.01
C ARG A 46 9.31 -2.44 -11.25
N VAL A 47 9.03 -1.67 -10.20
CA VAL A 47 8.17 -0.50 -10.29
C VAL A 47 8.86 0.55 -11.15
N GLU A 48 8.15 1.01 -12.18
CA GLU A 48 8.68 2.00 -13.11
C GLU A 48 8.89 3.35 -12.39
N PRO A 49 10.11 3.94 -12.38
CA PRO A 49 10.38 5.16 -11.66
C PRO A 49 9.48 6.33 -12.07
N ALA A 50 9.10 6.41 -13.34
CA ALA A 50 8.18 7.43 -13.84
C ALA A 50 6.81 7.37 -13.14
N ARG A 51 6.24 6.16 -12.98
CA ARG A 51 4.95 5.94 -12.31
C ARG A 51 5.01 6.25 -10.83
N LEU A 52 6.09 5.82 -10.16
CA LEU A 52 6.32 6.15 -8.76
C LEU A 52 6.36 7.67 -8.55
N MET A 53 7.06 8.38 -9.43
CA MET A 53 7.16 9.83 -9.36
C MET A 53 5.84 10.53 -9.73
N ASP A 54 5.07 9.99 -10.69
CA ASP A 54 3.72 10.48 -10.99
C ASP A 54 2.76 10.29 -9.83
N PHE A 55 2.83 9.14 -9.15
CA PHE A 55 2.07 8.88 -7.94
C PHE A 55 2.39 9.92 -6.86
N VAL A 56 3.67 10.18 -6.60
CA VAL A 56 4.11 11.18 -5.60
C VAL A 56 3.63 12.58 -5.98
N ARG A 57 3.70 12.96 -7.26
CA ARG A 57 3.22 14.27 -7.73
C ARG A 57 1.71 14.45 -7.56
N ARG A 58 0.94 13.39 -7.79
CA ARG A 58 -0.54 13.41 -7.75
C ARG A 58 -1.10 13.30 -6.34
N THR A 59 -0.34 12.73 -5.41
CA THR A 59 -0.79 12.46 -4.04
C THR A 59 -0.23 13.52 -3.10
N SER A 60 -1.08 14.46 -2.68
CA SER A 60 -0.67 15.49 -1.72
C SER A 60 -0.12 14.87 -0.44
N GLY A 61 1.03 15.35 0.02
CA GLY A 61 1.71 14.82 1.21
C GLY A 61 2.45 13.50 1.02
N ALA A 62 2.37 12.85 -0.15
CA ALA A 62 3.19 11.69 -0.45
C ALA A 62 4.64 12.07 -0.70
N GLN A 63 5.57 11.18 -0.34
CA GLN A 63 7.00 11.40 -0.48
C GLN A 63 7.69 10.08 -0.81
N PHE A 64 8.70 10.13 -1.70
CA PHE A 64 9.61 9.02 -1.89
C PHE A 64 11.00 9.40 -1.38
N THR A 65 11.60 8.53 -0.56
CA THR A 65 12.88 8.79 0.11
C THR A 65 14.04 8.08 -0.58
N PRO A 66 15.29 8.55 -0.44
CA PRO A 66 16.47 7.85 -0.96
C PRO A 66 16.66 6.43 -0.40
N ALA A 67 16.04 6.12 0.73
CA ALA A 67 16.05 4.78 1.34
C ALA A 67 15.09 3.79 0.65
N GLY A 68 14.45 4.17 -0.46
CA GLY A 68 13.51 3.33 -1.18
C GLY A 68 12.14 3.22 -0.50
N VAL A 69 11.75 4.22 0.30
CA VAL A 69 10.47 4.22 1.01
C VAL A 69 9.51 5.24 0.41
N LEU A 70 8.34 4.78 -0.04
CA LEU A 70 7.19 5.62 -0.36
C LEU A 70 6.35 5.83 0.90
N ARG A 71 6.18 7.08 1.28
CA ARG A 71 5.32 7.51 2.40
C ARG A 71 4.05 8.10 1.81
N VAL A 72 2.91 7.60 2.25
CA VAL A 72 1.59 8.05 1.80
C VAL A 72 0.77 8.44 3.02
N PRO A 73 0.14 9.62 3.05
CA PRO A 73 -0.80 9.96 4.11
C PRO A 73 -1.92 8.91 4.19
N ALA A 74 -2.19 8.44 5.41
CA ALA A 74 -3.19 7.45 5.73
C ALA A 74 -4.03 7.96 6.91
N ASP A 75 -4.51 9.20 6.74
CA ASP A 75 -5.28 10.01 7.70
C ASP A 75 -6.74 9.52 7.79
N GLY A 76 -6.92 8.20 7.94
CA GLY A 76 -8.19 7.57 8.24
C GLY A 76 -8.18 7.10 9.68
N ALA A 77 -8.97 7.75 10.54
CA ALA A 77 -9.10 7.51 11.98
C ALA A 77 -8.94 6.03 12.39
N GLY A 78 -7.76 5.65 12.90
CA GLY A 78 -7.48 4.42 13.69
C GLY A 78 -7.76 3.03 13.07
N ALA A 79 -8.66 2.92 12.09
CA ALA A 79 -9.22 1.65 11.64
C ALA A 79 -8.28 0.95 10.65
N ALA A 80 -8.11 -0.36 10.83
CA ALA A 80 -7.31 -1.19 9.93
C ALA A 80 -7.87 -1.20 8.50
N ALA A 81 -9.19 -1.20 8.36
CA ALA A 81 -9.87 -1.17 7.06
C ALA A 81 -9.49 0.06 6.21
N ALA A 82 -9.39 1.24 6.83
CA ALA A 82 -8.99 2.45 6.11
C ALA A 82 -7.56 2.36 5.55
N ALA A 83 -6.64 1.70 6.27
CA ALA A 83 -5.29 1.47 5.78
C ALA A 83 -5.26 0.50 4.59
N LEU A 84 -6.14 -0.51 4.57
CA LEU A 84 -6.28 -1.44 3.44
C LEU A 84 -6.82 -0.74 2.19
N VAL A 85 -7.76 0.20 2.35
CA VAL A 85 -8.27 1.03 1.24
C VAL A 85 -7.14 1.85 0.62
N VAL A 86 -6.39 2.60 1.45
CA VAL A 86 -5.26 3.41 0.97
C VAL A 86 -4.20 2.53 0.30
N LEU A 87 -3.89 1.37 0.88
CA LEU A 87 -2.93 0.43 0.29
C LEU A 87 -3.41 -0.05 -1.09
N ARG A 88 -4.67 -0.44 -1.23
CA ARG A 88 -5.24 -0.86 -2.52
C ARG A 88 -5.13 0.22 -3.58
N GLU A 89 -5.46 1.46 -3.25
CA GLU A 89 -5.34 2.59 -4.17
C GLU A 89 -3.89 2.80 -4.60
N CYS A 90 -2.95 2.74 -3.66
CA CYS A 90 -1.51 2.84 -3.95
C CYS A 90 -1.07 1.73 -4.91
N LEU A 91 -1.37 0.46 -4.61
CA LEU A 91 -0.95 -0.68 -5.43
C LEU A 91 -1.57 -0.63 -6.83
N THR A 92 -2.83 -0.21 -6.94
CA THR A 92 -3.51 -0.08 -8.24
C THR A 92 -2.85 0.97 -9.12
N LEU A 93 -2.50 2.14 -8.56
CA LEU A 93 -1.84 3.20 -9.30
C LEU A 93 -0.41 2.83 -9.71
N LEU A 94 0.30 2.08 -8.87
CA LEU A 94 1.65 1.61 -9.18
C LEU A 94 1.67 0.44 -10.19
N ALA A 95 0.59 -0.35 -10.26
CA ALA A 95 0.46 -1.49 -11.17
C ALA A 95 -0.21 -1.18 -12.52
N ALA A 96 -0.88 -0.03 -12.65
CA ALA A 96 -1.52 0.37 -13.91
C ALA A 96 -0.49 0.37 -15.05
N VAL A 97 -0.84 -0.23 -16.20
CA VAL A 97 -0.03 -0.36 -17.43
C VAL A 97 -0.23 0.87 -18.32
#